data_AF-A0A7W5SLF0-F1
#
_entry.id   AF-A0A7W5SLF0-F1
#
_cell.length_a   1.000
_cell.length_b   1.000
_cell.length_c   1.000
_cell.angle_alpha   90.00
_cell.angle_beta   90.00
_cell.angle_gamma   90.00
#
_symmetry.space_group_name_H-M   'P 1'
#
loop_
_entity.id
_entity.type
_entity.pdbx_description
1 polymer ?
#
loop_
_entity_poly.entity_id
_entity_poly.type
_entity_poly.pdbx_seq_one_letter_code
_entity_poly.pdbx_strand_id
1 'polypeptide(L)'
;MLVRKGMQRLLHEMRHAVLPELPLASGRRADLITLSEKGEIWIIEIKTSIEDFRVDRKWPDYRQHCDRLFFATHKDVPLDIFPEECGLFLSDGYGAHMIREAPEHRLAPATRKSVTLNFSRAAAQRLLLAEWATGKSFTAEE
;
A
#
# COMPACT_ATOMS: atom_id res chain seq x y z
N MET A 1 11.40 5.37 5.63
CA MET A 1 10.90 6.40 4.68
C MET A 1 11.42 6.21 3.25
N LEU A 2 12.68 5.82 3.01
CA LEU A 2 13.23 5.65 1.65
C LEU A 2 12.45 4.63 0.81
N VAL A 3 12.32 3.37 1.28
CA VAL A 3 11.62 2.29 0.55
C VAL A 3 10.24 2.74 0.05
N ARG A 4 9.45 3.37 0.92
CA ARG A 4 8.12 3.89 0.62
C ARG A 4 8.11 4.90 -0.54
N LYS A 5 9.07 5.83 -0.57
CA LYS A 5 9.14 6.85 -1.63
C LYS A 5 9.39 6.22 -3.00
N GLY A 6 10.32 5.28 -3.09
CA GLY A 6 10.58 4.54 -4.32
C GLY A 6 9.37 3.73 -4.77
N MET A 7 8.66 3.08 -3.83
CA MET A 7 7.41 2.37 -4.11
C MET A 7 6.32 3.29 -4.65
N GLN A 8 6.10 4.45 -4.03
CA GLN A 8 5.06 5.39 -4.47
C GLN A 8 5.31 5.90 -5.90
N ARG A 9 6.58 6.08 -6.29
CA ARG A 9 6.96 6.45 -7.67
C ARG A 9 6.63 5.34 -8.66
N LEU A 10 7.10 4.11 -8.39
CA LEU A 10 6.79 2.95 -9.23
C LEU A 10 5.27 2.75 -9.38
N LEU A 11 4.54 2.78 -8.26
CA LEU A 11 3.09 2.58 -8.27
C LEU A 11 2.36 3.68 -9.06
N HIS A 12 2.85 4.92 -9.00
CA HIS A 12 2.32 6.00 -9.83
C HIS A 12 2.57 5.75 -11.33
N GLU A 13 3.77 5.30 -11.71
CA GLU A 13 4.10 4.90 -13.09
C GLU A 13 3.21 3.75 -13.58
N MET A 14 2.87 2.82 -12.68
CA MET A 14 1.92 1.72 -12.92
C MET A 14 0.45 2.17 -12.96
N ARG A 15 0.17 3.47 -12.78
CA ARG A 15 -1.18 4.07 -12.71
C ARG A 15 -2.06 3.54 -11.58
N HIS A 16 -1.43 3.15 -10.46
CA HIS A 16 -2.15 2.87 -9.23
C HIS A 16 -2.42 4.17 -8.46
N ALA A 17 -3.63 4.32 -7.93
CA ALA A 17 -3.89 5.25 -6.83
C ALA A 17 -3.33 4.64 -5.53
N VAL A 18 -2.61 5.41 -4.73
CA VAL A 18 -1.90 4.89 -3.54
C VAL A 18 -2.25 5.69 -2.31
N LEU A 19 -2.60 4.99 -1.23
CA LEU A 19 -2.69 5.57 0.10
C LEU A 19 -1.70 4.91 1.05
N PRO A 20 -0.92 5.70 1.79
CA PRO A 20 -0.11 5.16 2.87
C PRO A 20 -0.87 5.05 4.19
N GLU A 21 -0.45 4.17 5.08
CA GLU A 21 -0.94 4.09 6.46
C GLU A 21 -2.48 4.03 6.55
N LEU A 22 -3.14 3.16 5.77
CA LEU A 22 -4.62 3.06 5.81
C LEU A 22 -5.04 2.08 6.91
N PRO A 23 -5.84 2.51 7.91
CA PRO A 23 -6.45 1.60 8.88
C PRO A 23 -7.44 0.66 8.19
N LEU A 24 -7.41 -0.62 8.57
CA LEU A 24 -8.26 -1.68 8.03
C LEU A 24 -9.32 -2.10 9.06
N ALA A 25 -10.40 -2.72 8.59
CA ALA A 25 -11.50 -3.17 9.44
C ALA A 25 -11.07 -4.21 10.50
N SER A 26 -9.96 -4.91 10.29
CA SER A 26 -9.35 -5.84 11.24
C SER A 26 -8.61 -5.16 12.41
N GLY A 27 -8.58 -3.83 12.46
CA GLY A 27 -7.78 -3.06 13.42
C GLY A 27 -6.30 -2.96 13.06
N ARG A 28 -5.90 -3.51 11.89
CA ARG A 28 -4.55 -3.36 11.32
C ARG A 28 -4.40 -2.07 10.55
N ARG A 29 -3.18 -1.78 10.10
CA ARG A 29 -2.88 -0.65 9.23
C ARG A 29 -1.96 -1.13 8.12
N ALA A 30 -2.37 -0.94 6.86
CA ALA A 30 -1.53 -1.23 5.71
C ALA A 30 -0.50 -0.11 5.55
N ASP A 31 0.77 -0.46 5.37
CA ASP A 31 1.83 0.52 5.11
C ASP A 31 1.56 1.28 3.81
N LEU A 32 1.27 0.53 2.75
CA LEU A 32 0.72 1.03 1.49
C LEU A 32 -0.45 0.16 1.06
N ILE A 33 -1.54 0.80 0.67
CA ILE A 33 -2.65 0.18 -0.05
C ILE A 33 -2.86 0.91 -1.37
N THR A 34 -3.19 0.16 -2.42
CA THR A 34 -3.33 0.72 -3.76
C THR A 34 -4.59 0.24 -4.45
N LEU A 35 -5.07 1.02 -5.42
CA LEU A 35 -6.17 0.69 -6.30
C LEU A 35 -5.72 0.88 -7.75
N SER A 36 -5.75 -0.18 -8.56
CA SER A 36 -5.45 -0.12 -9.99
C SER A 36 -6.62 0.41 -10.81
N GLU A 37 -6.37 0.80 -12.06
CA GLU A 37 -7.43 1.19 -13.02
C GLU A 37 -8.48 0.09 -13.24
N LYS A 38 -8.10 -1.19 -13.02
CA LYS A 38 -8.99 -2.35 -13.14
C LYS A 38 -9.75 -2.66 -11.84
N GLY A 39 -9.50 -1.92 -10.77
CA GLY A 39 -10.12 -2.14 -9.46
C GLY A 39 -9.48 -3.25 -8.63
N GLU A 40 -8.26 -3.69 -8.98
CA GLU A 40 -7.47 -4.57 -8.12
C GLU A 40 -6.93 -3.78 -6.93
N ILE A 41 -7.00 -4.38 -5.74
CA ILE A 41 -6.52 -3.78 -4.50
C ILE A 41 -5.26 -4.51 -4.07
N TRP A 42 -4.15 -3.78 -3.94
CA TRP A 42 -2.90 -4.36 -3.43
C TRP A 42 -2.58 -3.81 -2.06
N ILE A 43 -2.05 -4.66 -1.17
CA ILE A 43 -1.37 -4.22 0.05
C ILE A 43 0.13 -4.50 -0.12
N ILE A 44 0.95 -3.52 0.24
CA ILE A 44 2.39 -3.63 0.25
C ILE A 44 2.89 -3.28 1.66
N GLU A 45 3.40 -4.29 2.37
CA GLU A 45 4.01 -4.13 3.70
C GLU A 45 5.51 -3.86 3.56
N ILE A 46 6.02 -2.84 4.24
CA ILE A 46 7.42 -2.41 4.14
C ILE A 46 8.21 -2.98 5.30
N LYS A 47 9.25 -3.77 4.99
CA LYS A 47 10.16 -4.33 5.99
C LYS A 47 11.58 -3.85 5.70
N THR A 48 12.17 -3.12 6.64
CA THR A 48 13.51 -2.51 6.51
C THR A 48 14.57 -3.19 7.36
N SER A 49 14.21 -4.29 8.02
CA SER A 49 15.14 -5.13 8.74
C SER A 49 14.61 -6.55 8.83
N ILE A 50 15.50 -7.50 9.16
CA ILE A 50 15.09 -8.88 9.46
C ILE A 50 14.15 -8.90 10.69
N GLU A 51 14.39 -8.02 11.66
CA GLU A 51 13.57 -7.93 12.87
C GLU A 51 12.15 -7.42 12.57
N ASP A 52 12.02 -6.38 11.72
CA ASP A 52 10.73 -5.84 11.26
C ASP A 52 9.85 -6.95 10.68
N PHE A 53 10.46 -7.87 9.93
CA PHE A 53 9.77 -9.02 9.36
C PHE A 53 9.42 -10.08 10.41
N ARG A 54 10.37 -10.44 11.30
CA ARG A 54 10.17 -11.49 12.32
C ARG A 54 9.06 -11.18 13.32
N VAL A 55 8.88 -9.91 13.67
CA VAL A 55 7.83 -9.48 14.61
C VAL A 55 6.44 -9.45 13.97
N ASP A 56 6.37 -9.28 12.66
CA ASP A 56 5.10 -9.25 11.93
C ASP A 56 4.57 -10.64 11.62
N ARG A 57 4.21 -11.40 12.64
CA ARG A 57 3.69 -12.77 12.48
C ARG A 57 2.27 -12.85 11.94
N LYS A 58 1.64 -11.69 11.72
CA LYS A 58 0.22 -11.55 11.40
C LYS A 58 0.00 -10.98 10.01
N TRP A 59 1.07 -10.86 9.22
CA TRP A 59 0.99 -10.47 7.82
C TRP A 59 -0.04 -11.27 6.98
N PRO A 60 -0.35 -12.57 7.24
CA PRO A 60 -1.33 -13.27 6.42
C PRO A 60 -2.74 -12.69 6.53
N ASP A 61 -3.06 -12.00 7.64
CA ASP A 61 -4.37 -11.37 7.87
C ASP A 61 -4.67 -10.30 6.79
N TYR A 62 -3.64 -9.67 6.21
CA TYR A 62 -3.82 -8.64 5.19
C TYR A 62 -4.45 -9.16 3.89
N ARG A 63 -4.38 -10.47 3.61
CA ARG A 63 -5.05 -11.10 2.46
C ARG A 63 -6.56 -10.96 2.49
N GLN A 64 -7.14 -10.72 3.67
CA GLN A 64 -8.58 -10.43 3.80
C GLN A 64 -8.96 -9.04 3.29
N HIS A 65 -7.97 -8.21 2.91
CA HIS A 65 -8.16 -6.81 2.55
C HIS A 65 -7.53 -6.43 1.20
N CYS A 66 -6.94 -7.38 0.46
CA CYS A 66 -6.35 -7.14 -0.85
C CYS A 66 -6.55 -8.34 -1.78
N ASP A 67 -6.40 -8.12 -3.09
CA ASP A 67 -6.34 -9.18 -4.11
C ASP A 67 -4.92 -9.75 -4.24
N ARG A 68 -3.92 -8.94 -3.89
CA ARG A 68 -2.50 -9.26 -3.96
C ARG A 68 -1.78 -8.64 -2.77
N LEU A 69 -0.96 -9.47 -2.11
CA LEU A 69 -0.15 -9.07 -0.98
C LEU A 69 1.32 -9.10 -1.38
N PHE A 70 1.98 -7.97 -1.14
CA PHE A 70 3.39 -7.79 -1.43
C PHE A 70 4.15 -7.38 -0.16
N PHE A 71 5.43 -7.71 -0.14
CA PHE A 71 6.41 -7.03 0.69
C PHE A 71 7.23 -6.05 -0.15
N ALA A 72 7.74 -4.99 0.46
CA ALA A 72 8.74 -4.12 -0.12
C ALA A 72 9.92 -3.92 0.86
N THR A 73 11.14 -3.95 0.33
CA THR A 73 12.35 -3.83 1.13
C THR A 73 13.47 -3.09 0.39
N HIS A 74 14.66 -3.00 0.99
CA HIS A 74 15.88 -2.49 0.37
C HIS A 74 16.96 -3.59 0.28
N LYS A 75 18.03 -3.28 -0.46
CA LYS A 75 19.09 -4.23 -0.81
C LYS A 75 19.83 -4.89 0.36
N ASP A 76 19.77 -4.33 1.56
CA ASP A 76 20.50 -4.84 2.72
C ASP A 76 19.67 -5.81 3.57
N VAL A 77 18.41 -6.06 3.20
CA VAL A 77 17.57 -7.12 3.78
C VAL A 77 17.61 -8.33 2.85
N PRO A 78 17.97 -9.54 3.33
CA PRO A 78 17.99 -10.74 2.49
C PRO A 78 16.60 -11.04 1.92
N LEU A 79 16.52 -11.27 0.60
CA LEU A 79 15.23 -11.41 -0.11
C LEU A 79 14.58 -12.78 0.08
N ASP A 80 15.37 -13.79 0.43
CA ASP A 80 14.99 -15.18 0.67
C ASP A 80 14.20 -15.37 1.97
N ILE A 81 14.20 -14.39 2.88
CA ILE A 81 13.38 -14.45 4.10
C ILE A 81 11.90 -14.21 3.82
N PHE A 82 11.56 -13.59 2.68
CA PHE A 82 10.18 -13.21 2.37
C PHE A 82 9.39 -14.39 1.80
N PRO A 83 8.16 -14.66 2.28
CA PRO A 83 7.38 -15.82 1.89
C PRO A 83 7.12 -15.87 0.37
N GLU A 84 7.31 -17.03 -0.25
CA GLU A 84 7.15 -17.23 -1.70
C GLU A 84 5.72 -17.00 -2.17
N GLU A 85 4.73 -17.21 -1.30
CA GLU A 85 3.33 -16.94 -1.55
C GLU A 85 2.99 -15.44 -1.63
N CYS A 86 3.94 -14.55 -1.35
CA CYS A 86 3.79 -13.11 -1.47
C CYS A 86 4.64 -12.55 -2.62
N GLY A 87 4.17 -11.46 -3.21
CA GLY A 87 5.01 -10.70 -4.13
C GLY A 87 6.09 -9.92 -3.37
N LEU A 88 7.12 -9.49 -4.08
CA LEU A 88 8.25 -8.80 -3.50
C LEU A 88 8.72 -7.65 -4.40
N PHE A 89 8.88 -6.48 -3.79
CA PHE A 89 9.52 -5.32 -4.39
C PHE A 89 10.84 -4.99 -3.70
N LEU A 90 11.79 -4.51 -4.49
CA LEU A 90 13.05 -3.94 -4.02
C LEU A 90 13.10 -2.45 -4.36
N SER A 91 13.40 -1.61 -3.37
CA SER A 91 13.43 -0.15 -3.51
C SER A 91 14.71 0.43 -2.93
N ASP A 92 15.31 1.37 -3.66
CA ASP A 92 16.45 2.17 -3.19
C ASP A 92 16.01 3.55 -2.67
N GLY A 93 14.71 3.84 -2.75
CA GLY A 93 14.09 5.11 -2.38
C GLY A 93 14.07 6.20 -3.46
N TYR A 94 14.72 5.97 -4.59
CA TYR A 94 14.55 6.75 -5.81
C TYR A 94 13.53 6.12 -6.74
N GLY A 95 13.51 4.79 -6.81
CA GLY A 95 12.52 3.99 -7.52
C GLY A 95 12.32 2.64 -6.83
N ALA A 96 11.61 1.73 -7.50
CA ALA A 96 11.46 0.36 -7.05
C ALA A 96 11.36 -0.58 -8.25
N HIS A 97 11.61 -1.86 -8.02
CA HIS A 97 11.48 -2.92 -9.01
C HIS A 97 10.75 -4.11 -8.42
N MET A 98 9.87 -4.73 -9.21
CA MET A 98 9.18 -5.95 -8.83
C MET A 98 10.11 -7.15 -9.06
N ILE A 99 10.50 -7.81 -7.97
CA ILE A 99 11.36 -9.01 -8.01
C ILE A 99 10.52 -10.28 -8.14
N ARG A 100 9.32 -10.27 -7.56
CA ARG A 100 8.38 -11.39 -7.58
C ARG A 100 6.96 -10.88 -7.66
N GLU A 101 6.21 -11.39 -8.64
CA GLU A 101 4.77 -11.15 -8.77
C GLU A 101 4.03 -11.84 -7.61
N ALA A 102 2.97 -11.21 -7.08
CA ALA A 102 2.15 -11.83 -6.04
C ALA A 102 1.08 -12.75 -6.68
N PRO A 103 0.82 -13.94 -6.11
CA PRO A 103 -0.35 -14.73 -6.45
C PRO A 103 -1.66 -13.94 -6.21
N GLU A 104 -2.59 -14.04 -7.16
CA GLU A 104 -3.91 -13.41 -7.07
C GLU A 104 -4.84 -14.23 -6.17
N HIS A 105 -5.51 -13.56 -5.24
CA HIS A 105 -6.56 -14.12 -4.38
C HIS A 105 -7.68 -13.10 -4.24
N ARG A 106 -8.62 -13.10 -5.20
CA ARG A 106 -9.60 -12.03 -5.31
C ARG A 106 -10.47 -11.88 -4.07
N LEU A 107 -10.65 -10.63 -3.64
CA LEU A 107 -11.62 -10.29 -2.62
C LEU A 107 -13.05 -10.58 -3.07
N ALA A 108 -13.84 -11.11 -2.14
CA ALA A 108 -15.28 -11.19 -2.29
C ALA A 108 -15.89 -9.78 -2.56
N PRO A 109 -16.95 -9.66 -3.36
CA PRO A 109 -17.50 -8.37 -3.78
C PRO A 109 -17.87 -7.43 -2.61
N ALA A 110 -18.44 -7.96 -1.53
CA ALA A 110 -18.79 -7.18 -0.35
C ALA A 110 -17.55 -6.58 0.34
N THR A 111 -16.51 -7.39 0.53
CA THR A 111 -15.23 -6.95 1.12
C THR A 111 -14.55 -5.90 0.23
N ARG A 112 -14.50 -6.12 -1.08
CA ARG A 112 -13.96 -5.14 -2.05
C ARG A 112 -14.68 -3.80 -1.93
N LYS A 113 -16.02 -3.80 -1.91
CA LYS A 113 -16.81 -2.57 -1.74
C LYS A 113 -16.45 -1.85 -0.44
N SER A 114 -16.34 -2.59 0.67
CA SER A 114 -15.96 -2.02 1.97
C SER A 114 -14.56 -1.39 1.94
N VAL A 115 -13.55 -2.09 1.41
CA VAL A 115 -12.17 -1.58 1.34
C VAL A 115 -12.09 -0.37 0.42
N THR A 116 -12.75 -0.42 -0.74
CA THR A 116 -12.79 0.70 -1.71
C THR A 116 -13.44 1.94 -1.11
N LEU A 117 -14.54 1.78 -0.36
CA LEU A 117 -15.20 2.90 0.32
C LEU A 117 -14.29 3.52 1.38
N ASN A 118 -13.62 2.70 2.20
CA ASN A 118 -12.66 3.18 3.20
C ASN A 118 -11.50 3.95 2.53
N PHE A 119 -10.88 3.36 1.50
CA PHE A 119 -9.84 3.99 0.70
C PHE A 119 -10.29 5.35 0.16
N SER A 120 -11.47 5.41 -0.48
CA SER A 120 -11.98 6.63 -1.12
C SER A 120 -12.24 7.74 -0.11
N ARG A 121 -12.84 7.41 1.04
CA ARG A 121 -13.11 8.38 2.12
C ARG A 121 -11.82 8.90 2.73
N ALA A 122 -10.86 8.01 3.02
CA ALA A 122 -9.57 8.41 3.57
C ALA A 122 -8.79 9.29 2.59
N ALA A 123 -8.81 8.98 1.29
CA ALA A 123 -8.18 9.81 0.25
C ALA A 123 -8.78 11.23 0.22
N ALA A 124 -10.12 11.33 0.14
CA ALA A 124 -10.82 12.61 0.10
C ALA A 124 -10.56 13.46 1.35
N GLN A 125 -10.61 12.84 2.54
CA GLN A 125 -10.33 13.53 3.79
C GLN A 125 -8.88 14.03 3.87
N ARG A 126 -7.91 13.22 3.44
CA ARG A 126 -6.50 13.63 3.44
C ARG A 126 -6.22 14.75 2.45
N LEU A 127 -6.85 14.73 1.28
CA LEU A 127 -6.75 15.82 0.31
C LEU A 127 -7.32 17.12 0.90
N LEU A 128 -8.53 17.08 1.48
CA LEU A 128 -9.14 18.25 2.11
C LEU A 128 -8.25 18.85 3.21
N LEU A 129 -7.70 18.00 4.08
CA LEU A 129 -6.78 18.44 5.13
C LEU A 129 -5.49 19.04 4.54
N ALA A 130 -4.98 18.47 3.45
CA ALA A 130 -3.81 19.01 2.76
C ALA A 130 -4.11 20.38 2.13
N GLU A 131 -5.28 20.56 1.51
CA GLU A 131 -5.71 21.84 0.95
C GLU A 131 -5.80 22.91 2.05
N TRP A 132 -6.46 22.60 3.17
CA TRP A 132 -6.52 23.50 4.33
C TRP A 132 -5.14 23.86 4.88
N ALA A 133 -4.22 22.91 4.95
CA ALA A 133 -2.86 23.14 5.44
C ALA A 133 -2.04 24.08 4.53
N THR A 134 -2.36 24.17 3.24
CA THR A 134 -1.69 25.12 2.33
C THR A 134 -2.18 26.56 2.45
N GLY A 135 -3.22 26.82 3.26
CA GLY A 135 -3.79 28.15 3.46
C GLY A 135 -4.58 28.69 2.28
N LYS A 136 -4.80 27.89 1.22
CA LYS A 136 -5.72 28.25 0.14
C LYS A 136 -7.15 28.06 0.63
N SER A 137 -7.80 29.16 1.01
CA SER A 137 -9.26 29.19 1.05
C SER A 137 -9.78 29.12 -0.38
N PHE A 138 -10.64 28.14 -0.69
CA PHE A 138 -11.59 28.34 -1.78
C PHE A 138 -12.56 29.43 -1.30
N THR A 139 -12.20 30.69 -1.49
CA THR A 139 -13.20 31.75 -1.51
C THR A 139 -14.04 31.45 -2.74
N ALA A 140 -15.26 30.95 -2.51
CA ALA A 140 -16.30 31.05 -3.51
C ALA A 140 -16.61 32.55 -3.66
N GLU A 141 -15.82 33.24 -4.48
CA GLU A 141 -16.27 34.49 -5.06
C GLU A 141 -17.20 34.13 -6.23
N GLU A 142 -18.48 34.35 -5.94
CA GLU A 142 -19.68 34.47 -6.80
C GLU A 142 -20.24 33.21 -7.51
#